data_AF-A0A1D2MDK4-F1
#
_entry.id   AF-A0A1D2MDK4-F1
#
_cell.length_a   1.000
_cell.length_b   1.000
_cell.length_c   1.000
_cell.angle_alpha   90.00
_cell.angle_beta   90.00
_cell.angle_gamma   90.00
#
_symmetry.space_group_name_H-M   'P 1'
#
loop_
_entity.id
_entity.type
_entity.pdbx_description
1 polymer ?
#
loop_
_entity_poly.entity_id
_entity_poly.type
_entity_poly.pdbx_seq_one_letter_code
_entity_poly.pdbx_strand_id
1 'polypeptide(L)'
;MGSICESLAVSKWVELIALTAITLGAVITAVSSWVLNGAIQNMRNPAFHRATTVFSQLNQLLGGIDGIDLEHLYRVVIISSAVALAGGLLQFITSGWLLRETSRGGESPAAKLWVFAHLFVLLAMGGSFIGIVTIEVELNTRLRVFLGVTGLDFIVLIYFIWFVYGFARKPTNGVFNEPDDL
;
A
#
# COMPACT_ATOMS: atom_id res chain seq x y z
N MET A 1 20.19 -8.96 32.82
CA MET A 1 19.54 -10.09 32.11
C MET A 1 18.22 -9.74 31.42
N GLY A 2 17.42 -8.76 31.89
CA GLY A 2 16.16 -8.37 31.21
C GLY A 2 16.31 -7.75 29.81
N SER A 3 17.35 -6.94 29.58
CA SER A 3 17.58 -6.21 28.31
C SER A 3 17.80 -7.11 27.08
N ILE A 4 18.46 -8.27 27.23
CA ILE A 4 18.76 -9.17 26.11
C ILE A 4 17.51 -9.93 25.67
N CYS A 5 16.67 -10.39 26.60
CA CYS A 5 15.41 -11.05 26.27
C CYS A 5 14.41 -10.08 25.60
N GLU A 6 14.37 -8.81 26.04
CA GLU A 6 13.54 -7.79 25.39
C GLU A 6 14.02 -7.47 23.96
N SER A 7 15.33 -7.36 23.74
CA SER A 7 15.93 -7.16 22.42
C SER A 7 15.60 -8.30 21.45
N LEU A 8 15.70 -9.55 21.91
CA LEU A 8 15.45 -10.76 21.11
C LEU A 8 13.96 -11.00 20.82
N ALA A 9 13.08 -10.58 21.73
CA ALA A 9 11.63 -10.61 21.50
C ALA A 9 11.24 -9.55 20.46
N VAL A 10 11.78 -8.33 20.58
CA VAL A 10 11.44 -7.23 19.68
C VAL A 10 11.96 -7.46 18.25
N SER A 11 13.14 -8.05 18.07
CA SER A 11 13.64 -8.41 16.73
C SER A 11 12.70 -9.38 16.00
N LYS A 12 12.17 -10.39 16.68
CA LYS A 12 11.20 -11.34 16.11
C LYS A 12 9.88 -10.68 15.70
N TRP A 13 9.41 -9.69 16.44
CA TRP A 13 8.21 -8.94 16.06
C TRP A 13 8.43 -8.08 14.81
N VAL A 14 9.60 -7.45 14.68
CA VAL A 14 9.94 -6.68 13.46
C VAL A 14 10.09 -7.61 12.26
N GLU A 15 10.67 -8.81 12.43
CA GLU A 15 10.72 -9.84 11.38
C GLU A 15 9.31 -10.28 10.94
N LEU A 16 8.41 -10.53 11.89
CA LEU A 16 7.02 -10.90 11.59
C LEU A 16 6.30 -9.78 10.82
N ILE A 17 6.49 -8.53 11.23
CA ILE A 17 5.94 -7.35 10.54
C ILE A 17 6.50 -7.27 9.12
N ALA A 18 7.82 -7.44 8.94
CA ALA A 18 8.44 -7.40 7.63
C ALA A 18 7.89 -8.51 6.72
N LEU A 19 7.76 -9.75 7.21
CA LEU A 19 7.16 -10.87 6.47
C LEU A 19 5.70 -10.59 6.07
N THR A 20 4.92 -10.03 6.99
CA THR A 20 3.52 -9.69 6.74
C THR A 20 3.41 -8.57 5.70
N ALA A 21 4.26 -7.54 5.80
CA ALA A 21 4.30 -6.44 4.85
C ALA A 21 4.76 -6.89 3.45
N ILE A 22 5.71 -7.84 3.35
CA ILE A 22 6.08 -8.49 2.08
C ILE A 22 4.88 -9.20 1.46
N THR A 23 4.16 -10.00 2.27
CA THR A 23 3.00 -10.77 1.80
C THR A 23 1.89 -9.84 1.29
N LEU A 24 1.59 -8.78 2.04
CA LEU A 24 0.62 -7.76 1.64
C LEU A 24 1.05 -7.03 0.36
N GLY A 25 2.31 -6.60 0.26
CA GLY A 25 2.86 -5.95 -0.93
C GLY A 25 2.73 -6.83 -2.18
N ALA A 26 2.98 -8.13 -2.06
CA ALA A 26 2.79 -9.10 -3.15
C ALA A 26 1.32 -9.24 -3.55
N VAL A 27 0.41 -9.36 -2.58
CA VAL A 27 -1.04 -9.46 -2.83
C VAL A 27 -1.57 -8.20 -3.51
N ILE A 28 -1.20 -7.01 -3.04
CA ILE A 28 -1.60 -5.73 -3.64
C ILE A 28 -1.06 -5.62 -5.05
N THR A 29 0.21 -5.98 -5.28
CA THR A 29 0.81 -5.96 -6.61
C THR A 29 0.02 -6.88 -7.56
N ALA A 30 -0.33 -8.09 -7.13
CA ALA A 30 -1.09 -9.04 -7.94
C ALA A 30 -2.51 -8.54 -8.25
N VAL A 31 -3.25 -8.09 -7.22
CA VAL A 31 -4.63 -7.59 -7.38
C VAL A 31 -4.65 -6.33 -8.25
N SER A 32 -3.74 -5.39 -8.02
CA SER A 32 -3.62 -4.16 -8.79
C SER A 32 -3.25 -4.44 -10.24
N SER A 33 -2.34 -5.40 -10.51
CA SER A 33 -2.01 -5.84 -11.87
C SER A 33 -3.22 -6.44 -12.60
N TRP A 34 -4.01 -7.26 -11.90
CA TRP A 34 -5.20 -7.88 -12.45
C TRP A 34 -6.28 -6.84 -12.81
N VAL A 35 -6.52 -5.88 -11.92
CA VAL A 35 -7.48 -4.79 -12.13
C VAL A 35 -7.00 -3.87 -13.25
N LEU A 36 -5.72 -3.47 -13.26
CA LEU A 36 -5.11 -2.62 -14.28
C LEU A 36 -5.21 -3.26 -15.67
N ASN A 37 -4.83 -4.53 -15.80
CA ASN A 37 -4.93 -5.26 -17.06
C ASN A 37 -6.38 -5.36 -17.53
N GLY A 38 -7.32 -5.66 -16.62
CA GLY A 38 -8.75 -5.68 -16.92
C GLY A 38 -9.29 -4.32 -17.39
N ALA A 39 -8.88 -3.23 -16.75
CA ALA A 39 -9.28 -1.88 -17.10
C ALA A 39 -8.74 -1.45 -18.48
N ILE A 40 -7.48 -1.75 -18.78
CA ILE A 40 -6.85 -1.49 -20.08
C ILE A 40 -7.54 -2.30 -21.19
N GLN A 41 -7.82 -3.57 -20.96
CA GLN A 41 -8.51 -4.43 -21.94
C GLN A 41 -9.92 -3.91 -22.24
N ASN A 42 -10.65 -3.45 -21.23
CA ASN A 42 -11.98 -2.87 -21.41
C ASN A 42 -11.92 -1.55 -22.19
N MET A 43 -10.95 -0.67 -21.90
CA MET A 43 -10.76 0.58 -22.67
C MET A 43 -10.39 0.32 -24.13
N ARG A 44 -9.62 -0.74 -24.42
CA ARG A 44 -9.26 -1.11 -25.80
C ARG A 44 -10.39 -1.82 -26.56
N ASN A 45 -11.47 -2.21 -25.88
CA ASN A 45 -12.56 -2.93 -26.53
C ASN A 45 -13.46 -1.95 -27.33
N PRO A 46 -13.61 -2.12 -28.66
CA PRO A 46 -14.46 -1.24 -29.46
C PRO A 46 -15.95 -1.32 -29.10
N ALA A 47 -16.41 -2.37 -28.40
CA ALA A 47 -17.75 -2.46 -27.84
C ALA A 47 -17.94 -1.48 -26.66
N PHE A 48 -16.88 -1.20 -25.91
CA PHE A 48 -16.89 -0.24 -24.81
C PHE A 48 -17.06 1.19 -25.31
N HIS A 49 -16.32 1.60 -26.35
CA HIS A 49 -16.49 2.91 -26.99
C HIS A 49 -17.88 3.12 -27.61
N ARG A 50 -18.50 2.05 -28.13
CA ARG A 50 -19.89 2.11 -28.61
C ARG A 50 -20.88 2.24 -27.45
N ALA A 51 -20.67 1.52 -26.36
CA ALA A 51 -21.51 1.64 -25.17
C ALA A 51 -21.43 3.04 -24.55
N THR A 52 -20.25 3.66 -24.50
CA THR A 52 -20.08 5.03 -23.98
C THR A 52 -20.77 6.07 -24.85
N THR A 53 -20.65 5.97 -26.18
CA THR A 53 -21.37 6.88 -27.09
C THR A 53 -22.88 6.71 -27.02
N VAL A 54 -23.38 5.48 -26.90
CA VAL A 54 -24.82 5.23 -26.76
C VAL A 54 -25.34 5.72 -25.40
N PHE A 55 -24.58 5.52 -24.32
CA PHE A 55 -24.96 6.04 -23.00
C PHE A 55 -24.92 7.57 -22.96
N SER A 56 -23.92 8.22 -23.54
CA SER A 56 -23.86 9.70 -23.56
C SER A 56 -25.00 10.30 -24.39
N GLN A 57 -25.35 9.67 -25.53
CA GLN A 57 -26.49 10.06 -26.35
C GLN A 57 -27.83 9.87 -25.62
N LEU A 58 -28.01 8.75 -24.92
CA LEU A 58 -29.21 8.50 -24.11
C LEU A 58 -29.32 9.48 -22.93
N ASN A 59 -28.20 9.81 -22.28
CA ASN A 59 -28.18 10.74 -21.16
C ASN A 59 -28.50 12.18 -21.60
N GLN A 60 -28.01 12.59 -22.78
CA GLN A 60 -28.40 13.86 -23.42
C GLN A 60 -29.88 13.88 -23.83
N LEU A 61 -30.43 12.75 -24.32
CA LEU A 61 -31.84 12.62 -24.69
C LEU A 61 -32.80 12.64 -23.48
N LEU A 62 -32.35 12.16 -22.31
CA LEU A 62 -33.16 12.06 -21.09
C LEU A 62 -33.04 13.29 -20.17
N GLY A 63 -32.34 14.35 -20.60
CA GLY A 63 -32.18 15.59 -19.83
C GLY A 63 -31.30 15.43 -18.59
N GLY A 64 -30.45 14.41 -18.56
CA GLY A 64 -29.62 14.04 -17.41
C GLY A 64 -28.40 14.94 -17.26
N ILE A 65 -28.19 15.37 -16.02
CA ILE A 65 -26.97 15.99 -15.46
C ILE A 65 -25.74 15.27 -16.00
N ASP A 66 -24.69 16.03 -16.40
CA ASP A 66 -23.41 15.54 -16.92
C ASP A 66 -22.93 14.30 -16.15
N GLY A 67 -23.33 13.13 -16.69
CA GLY A 67 -23.11 11.84 -16.07
C GLY A 67 -21.65 11.50 -16.28
N ILE A 68 -20.95 11.26 -15.18
CA ILE A 68 -19.53 10.89 -15.11
C ILE A 68 -19.19 9.97 -16.28
N ASP A 69 -18.41 10.49 -17.22
CA ASP A 69 -18.06 9.79 -18.45
C ASP A 69 -17.40 8.47 -18.08
N LEU A 70 -17.93 7.36 -18.58
CA LEU A 70 -17.43 6.01 -18.27
C LEU A 70 -15.94 5.90 -18.65
N GLU A 71 -15.48 6.67 -19.63
CA GLU A 71 -14.07 6.80 -19.96
C GLU A 71 -13.25 7.46 -18.83
N HIS A 72 -13.76 8.52 -18.21
CA HIS A 72 -13.12 9.19 -17.08
C HIS A 72 -12.97 8.25 -15.89
N LEU A 73 -14.02 7.45 -15.61
CA LEU A 73 -13.98 6.43 -14.56
C LEU A 73 -12.84 5.42 -14.79
N TYR A 74 -12.74 4.87 -16.01
CA TYR A 74 -11.68 3.89 -16.32
C TYR A 74 -10.28 4.49 -16.26
N ARG A 75 -10.11 5.77 -16.64
CA ARG A 75 -8.84 6.49 -16.48
C ARG A 75 -8.45 6.60 -15.01
N VAL A 76 -9.38 6.97 -14.13
CA VAL A 76 -9.12 7.02 -12.68
C VAL A 76 -8.74 5.63 -12.15
N VAL A 77 -9.49 4.59 -12.51
CA VAL A 77 -9.18 3.21 -12.09
C VAL A 77 -7.80 2.76 -12.56
N ILE A 78 -7.40 3.10 -13.78
CA ILE A 78 -6.05 2.79 -14.31
C ILE A 78 -4.97 3.49 -13.50
N ILE A 79 -5.13 4.80 -13.25
CA ILE A 79 -4.15 5.58 -12.48
C ILE A 79 -4.05 5.04 -11.05
N SER A 80 -5.18 4.86 -10.36
CA SER A 80 -5.21 4.33 -9.00
C SER A 80 -4.63 2.92 -8.91
N SER A 81 -4.90 2.05 -9.87
CA SER A 81 -4.33 0.69 -9.91
C SER A 81 -2.82 0.71 -10.19
N ALA A 82 -2.35 1.63 -11.04
CA ALA A 82 -0.92 1.78 -11.31
C ALA A 82 -0.16 2.33 -10.09
N VAL A 83 -0.72 3.31 -9.38
CA VAL A 83 -0.17 3.83 -8.13
C VAL A 83 -0.12 2.75 -7.06
N ALA A 84 -1.20 1.97 -6.90
CA ALA A 84 -1.24 0.86 -5.95
C ALA A 84 -0.26 -0.26 -6.29
N LEU A 85 -0.05 -0.55 -7.57
CA LEU A 85 0.96 -1.49 -8.03
C LEU A 85 2.37 -1.02 -7.68
N ALA A 86 2.70 0.25 -7.93
CA ALA A 86 4.00 0.81 -7.57
C ALA A 86 4.20 0.84 -6.04
N GLY A 87 3.17 1.19 -5.29
CA GLY A 87 3.18 1.15 -3.82
C GLY A 87 3.41 -0.26 -3.27
N GLY A 88 2.68 -1.26 -3.78
CA GLY A 88 2.84 -2.66 -3.40
C GLY A 88 4.23 -3.23 -3.70
N LEU A 89 4.82 -2.87 -4.85
CA LEU A 89 6.19 -3.23 -5.20
C LEU A 89 7.22 -2.57 -4.27
N LEU A 90 7.05 -1.28 -3.97
CA LEU A 90 7.93 -0.56 -3.06
C LEU A 90 7.87 -1.16 -1.66
N GLN A 91 6.67 -1.48 -1.17
CA GLN A 91 6.44 -2.17 0.10
C GLN A 91 7.11 -3.54 0.14
N PHE A 92 6.99 -4.33 -0.93
CA PHE A 92 7.65 -5.63 -1.04
C PHE A 92 9.18 -5.50 -0.94
N ILE A 93 9.79 -4.60 -1.71
CA ILE A 93 11.25 -4.42 -1.76
C ILE A 93 11.77 -3.90 -0.43
N THR A 94 11.17 -2.83 0.09
CA THR A 94 11.64 -2.18 1.33
C THR A 94 11.44 -3.07 2.55
N SER A 95 10.36 -3.86 2.61
CA SER A 95 10.15 -4.85 3.67
C SER A 95 11.07 -6.06 3.57
N GLY A 96 11.39 -6.51 2.35
CA GLY A 96 12.44 -7.50 2.10
C GLY A 96 13.81 -7.03 2.59
N TRP A 97 14.11 -5.73 2.38
CA TRP A 97 15.34 -5.14 2.89
C TRP A 97 15.35 -5.05 4.42
N LEU A 98 14.24 -4.64 5.05
CA LEU A 98 14.13 -4.61 6.51
C LEU A 98 14.38 -6.00 7.12
N LEU A 99 13.77 -7.05 6.57
CA LEU A 99 13.94 -8.43 7.02
C LEU A 99 15.40 -8.90 6.93
N ARG A 100 16.10 -8.50 5.86
CA ARG A 100 17.52 -8.81 5.68
C ARG A 100 18.40 -8.09 6.71
N GLU A 101 18.10 -6.84 7.03
CA GLU A 101 18.89 -6.08 8.01
C GLU A 101 18.62 -6.52 9.45
N THR A 102 17.37 -6.87 9.79
CA THR A 102 17.05 -7.41 11.12
C THR A 102 17.70 -8.75 11.38
N SER A 103 17.79 -9.61 10.37
CA SER A 103 18.48 -10.92 10.49
C SER A 103 20.01 -10.80 10.61
N ARG A 104 20.59 -9.63 10.35
CA ARG A 104 22.03 -9.34 10.48
C ARG A 104 22.43 -8.66 11.79
N GLY A 105 21.50 -8.51 12.74
CA GLY A 105 21.76 -7.86 14.03
C GLY A 105 21.35 -6.38 14.09
N GLY A 106 20.77 -5.84 13.01
CA GLY A 106 19.91 -4.66 13.01
C GLY A 106 20.59 -3.32 13.31
N GLU A 107 20.99 -2.60 12.28
CA GLU A 107 21.27 -1.17 12.41
C GLU A 107 19.95 -0.35 12.42
N SER A 108 19.84 0.62 13.34
CA SER A 108 18.76 1.63 13.45
C SER A 108 18.37 2.40 12.16
N PRO A 109 19.23 2.65 11.14
CA PRO A 109 18.87 3.43 9.96
C PRO A 109 17.88 2.74 9.03
N ALA A 110 17.95 1.41 8.88
CA ALA A 110 17.07 0.66 7.97
C ALA A 110 15.60 0.73 8.40
N ALA A 111 15.33 0.66 9.71
CA ALA A 111 13.99 0.81 10.26
C ALA A 111 13.41 2.23 10.03
N LYS A 112 14.24 3.27 10.15
CA LYS A 112 13.82 4.66 9.88
C LYS A 112 13.46 4.85 8.40
N LEU A 113 14.29 4.36 7.50
CA LEU A 113 14.03 4.44 6.06
C LEU A 113 12.77 3.64 5.67
N TRP A 114 12.58 2.46 6.27
CA TRP A 114 11.37 1.66 6.09
C TRP A 114 10.11 2.44 6.50
N VAL A 115 10.13 3.10 7.66
CA VAL A 115 9.01 3.95 8.13
C VAL A 115 8.71 5.07 7.14
N PHE A 116 9.72 5.80 6.67
CA PHE A 116 9.52 6.87 5.69
C PHE A 116 8.96 6.37 4.36
N ALA A 117 9.46 5.24 3.86
CA ALA A 117 8.96 4.64 2.63
C ALA A 117 7.48 4.25 2.76
N HIS A 118 7.09 3.64 3.88
CA HIS A 118 5.72 3.18 4.09
C HIS A 118 4.76 4.34 4.39
N LEU A 119 5.23 5.46 4.96
CA LEU A 119 4.45 6.71 5.03
C LEU A 119 4.13 7.24 3.63
N PHE A 120 5.08 7.20 2.69
CA PHE A 120 4.84 7.62 1.32
C PHE A 120 3.84 6.69 0.60
N VAL A 121 3.96 5.38 0.82
CA VAL A 121 2.97 4.39 0.31
C VAL A 121 1.58 4.70 0.87
N LEU A 122 1.43 4.95 2.18
CA LEU A 122 0.14 5.31 2.78
C LEU A 122 -0.47 6.57 2.14
N LEU A 123 0.33 7.61 1.91
CA LEU A 123 -0.16 8.85 1.29
C LEU A 123 -0.63 8.60 -0.16
N ALA A 124 0.15 7.86 -0.94
CA ALA A 124 -0.19 7.52 -2.32
C ALA A 124 -1.45 6.64 -2.42
N MET A 125 -1.58 5.67 -1.51
CA MET A 125 -2.73 4.77 -1.42
C MET A 125 -3.98 5.49 -0.92
N GLY A 126 -3.85 6.34 0.11
CA GLY A 126 -4.95 7.15 0.64
C GLY A 126 -5.55 8.09 -0.41
N GLY A 127 -4.70 8.76 -1.20
CA GLY A 127 -5.17 9.59 -2.31
C GLY A 127 -5.93 8.81 -3.37
N SER A 128 -5.48 7.60 -3.69
CA SER A 128 -6.15 6.69 -4.63
C SER A 128 -7.51 6.22 -4.11
N PHE A 129 -7.62 5.97 -2.80
CA PHE A 129 -8.86 5.53 -2.16
C PHE A 129 -9.93 6.64 -2.17
N ILE A 130 -9.54 7.87 -1.80
CA ILE A 130 -10.43 9.04 -1.85
C ILE A 130 -10.94 9.24 -3.28
N GLY A 131 -10.05 9.18 -4.27
CA GLY A 131 -10.41 9.37 -5.68
C GLY A 131 -11.44 8.35 -6.21
N ILE A 132 -11.45 7.10 -5.73
CA ILE A 132 -12.44 6.10 -6.16
C ILE A 132 -13.77 6.28 -5.41
N VAL A 133 -13.74 6.57 -4.11
CA VAL A 133 -14.95 6.73 -3.28
C VAL A 133 -15.75 7.97 -3.68
N THR A 134 -15.08 9.07 -4.05
CA THR A 134 -15.75 10.32 -4.47
C THR A 134 -16.54 10.21 -5.77
N ILE A 135 -16.38 9.12 -6.54
CA ILE A 135 -17.03 8.95 -7.85
C ILE A 135 -18.39 8.20 -7.71
N GLU A 136 -18.80 7.80 -6.50
CA GLU A 136 -20.11 7.20 -6.17
C GLU A 136 -20.61 6.12 -7.17
N VAL A 137 -19.73 5.22 -7.61
CA VAL A 137 -20.06 4.22 -8.64
C VAL A 137 -20.59 2.92 -8.05
N GLU A 138 -21.53 2.27 -8.74
CA GLU A 138 -21.83 0.85 -8.53
C GLU A 138 -20.56 0.01 -8.76
N LEU A 139 -19.90 -0.35 -7.66
CA LEU A 139 -18.62 -1.04 -7.71
C LEU A 139 -18.79 -2.44 -8.32
N ASN A 140 -18.16 -2.66 -9.48
CA ASN A 140 -17.94 -4.01 -10.02
C ASN A 140 -17.13 -4.84 -9.00
N THR A 141 -17.36 -6.14 -8.93
CA THR A 141 -16.65 -7.10 -8.06
C THR A 141 -15.13 -6.88 -8.04
N ARG A 142 -14.50 -6.60 -9.19
CA ARG A 142 -13.05 -6.31 -9.25
C ARG A 142 -12.65 -5.07 -8.44
N LEU A 143 -13.44 -4.00 -8.53
CA LEU A 143 -13.19 -2.76 -7.79
C LEU A 143 -13.44 -2.93 -6.29
N ARG A 144 -14.47 -3.71 -5.90
CA ARG A 144 -14.71 -4.04 -4.48
C ARG A 144 -13.56 -4.82 -3.87
N VAL A 145 -13.05 -5.83 -4.58
CA VAL A 145 -11.89 -6.60 -4.13
C VAL A 145 -10.65 -5.71 -4.03
N PHE A 146 -10.42 -4.85 -5.02
CA PHE A 146 -9.32 -3.88 -4.98
C PHE A 146 -9.41 -2.96 -3.75
N LEU A 147 -10.56 -2.32 -3.53
CA LEU A 147 -10.78 -1.43 -2.39
C LEU A 147 -10.67 -2.17 -1.05
N GLY A 148 -11.19 -3.41 -0.96
CA GLY A 148 -11.07 -4.22 0.25
C GLY A 148 -9.62 -4.56 0.59
N VAL A 149 -8.83 -5.00 -0.39
CA VAL A 149 -7.42 -5.35 -0.20
C VAL A 149 -6.58 -4.12 0.13
N THR A 150 -6.76 -3.03 -0.61
CA THR A 150 -6.01 -1.78 -0.39
C THR A 150 -6.40 -1.08 0.91
N GLY A 151 -7.67 -1.12 1.30
CA GLY A 151 -8.14 -0.62 2.59
C GLY A 151 -7.63 -1.44 3.78
N LEU A 152 -7.59 -2.76 3.65
CA LEU A 152 -6.99 -3.63 4.67
C LEU A 152 -5.50 -3.33 4.84
N ASP A 153 -4.76 -3.22 3.75
CA ASP A 153 -3.34 -2.87 3.78
C ASP A 153 -3.12 -1.51 4.45
N PHE A 154 -3.90 -0.50 4.09
CA PHE A 154 -3.82 0.84 4.69
C PHE A 154 -3.96 0.81 6.22
N ILE A 155 -4.95 0.07 6.75
CA ILE A 155 -5.16 -0.06 8.19
C ILE A 155 -3.98 -0.78 8.84
N VAL A 156 -3.52 -1.88 8.26
CA VAL A 156 -2.44 -2.71 8.81
C VAL A 156 -1.10 -1.95 8.80
N LEU A 157 -0.78 -1.24 7.72
CA LEU A 157 0.47 -0.48 7.58
C LEU A 157 0.60 0.60 8.66
N ILE A 158 -0.50 1.27 9.03
CA ILE A 158 -0.50 2.29 10.09
C ILE A 158 -0.02 1.68 11.41
N TYR A 159 -0.55 0.52 11.78
CA TYR A 159 -0.13 -0.19 13.00
C TYR A 159 1.34 -0.62 12.93
N PHE A 160 1.79 -1.12 11.78
CA PHE A 160 3.17 -1.55 11.59
C PHE A 160 4.16 -0.39 11.68
N ILE A 161 3.86 0.74 11.04
CA ILE A 161 4.68 1.95 11.12
C ILE A 161 4.80 2.42 12.57
N TRP A 162 3.70 2.45 13.31
CA TRP A 162 3.72 2.88 14.70
C TRP A 162 4.61 1.98 15.57
N PHE A 163 4.53 0.66 15.40
CA PHE A 163 5.35 -0.31 16.12
C PHE A 163 6.84 -0.18 15.77
N VAL A 164 7.17 -0.16 14.47
CA VAL A 164 8.57 -0.07 13.99
C VAL A 164 9.19 1.28 14.34
N TYR A 165 8.41 2.36 14.31
CA TYR A 165 8.88 3.68 14.76
C TYR A 165 9.21 3.72 16.25
N GLY A 166 8.38 3.07 17.09
CA GLY A 166 8.66 2.91 18.52
C GLY A 166 9.95 2.14 18.79
N PHE A 167 10.23 1.10 17.99
CA PHE A 167 11.50 0.38 18.03
C PHE A 167 12.69 1.25 17.61
N ALA A 168 12.58 1.98 16.50
CA ALA A 168 13.64 2.83 15.97
C ALA A 168 14.05 3.99 16.89
N ARG A 169 13.20 4.36 17.86
CA ARG A 169 13.47 5.38 18.88
C ARG A 169 14.23 4.87 20.11
N LYS A 170 14.28 3.57 20.39
CA LYS A 170 15.03 3.07 21.54
C LYS A 170 16.52 3.04 21.20
N PRO A 171 17.37 3.85 21.86
CA PRO A 171 18.81 3.67 21.73
C PRO A 171 19.19 2.31 22.32
N THR A 172 19.95 1.52 21.57
CA THR A 172 20.73 0.39 22.09
C THR A 172 21.90 0.90 22.95
N ASN A 173 21.62 1.75 23.94
CA ASN A 173 22.61 2.16 24.93
C ASN A 173 22.51 1.23 26.12
N GLY A 174 23.42 0.26 26.15
CA GLY A 174 23.61 -0.65 27.26
C GLY A 174 24.82 -1.56 27.06
N VAL A 175 25.88 -1.06 26.43
CA VAL A 175 27.21 -1.67 26.58
C VAL A 175 27.97 -0.78 27.55
N PHE A 176 28.28 -1.39 28.69
CA PHE A 176 29.11 -0.87 29.77
C PHE A 176 30.35 -0.15 29.21
N ASN A 177 30.47 1.14 29.50
CA ASN A 177 31.81 1.66 29.78
C ASN A 177 32.11 1.20 31.21
N GLU A 178 33.11 0.34 31.37
CA GLU A 178 33.77 0.15 32.66
C GLU A 178 34.09 1.55 33.24
N PRO A 179 33.88 1.79 34.54
CA PRO A 179 34.55 2.91 35.17
C PRO A 179 36.05 2.62 35.11
N ASP A 180 36.77 3.35 34.27
CA ASP A 180 38.21 3.53 34.39
C ASP A 180 38.47 4.32 35.69
N ASP A 181 38.30 3.66 36.82
CA ASP A 181 38.71 4.15 38.13
C ASP A 181 40.00 3.42 38.55
N LEU A 182 41.12 4.11 38.30
CA LEU A 182 42.37 4.17 39.09
C LEU A 182 43.18 2.89 39.31
#